data_AF-A0A433DW60-F1
#
_entry.id   AF-A0A433DW60-F1
#
_cell.length_a   1.000
_cell.length_b   1.000
_cell.length_c   1.000
_cell.angle_alpha   90.00
_cell.angle_beta   90.00
_cell.angle_gamma   90.00
#
_symmetry.space_group_name_H-M   'P 1'
#
loop_
_entity.id
_entity.type
_entity.pdbx_description
1 polymer ?
#
loop_
_entity_poly.entity_id
_entity_poly.type
_entity_poly.pdbx_seq_one_letter_code
_entity_poly.pdbx_strand_id
1 'polypeptide(L)'
;MASQRAYTTHPLVLRRVAVRRVEEVTPRMRRVVLGGEDLAAFTRDGIDHPGFAAPGFDDHVKLILAADGDIRAALPAQLPHGIEWTPAEHRLTRDYTPRRVDLDAGEVHLDFVVHGDGPAESWSAAAREGDELWFVGPKSSLRLPEGLDWIQLVGDETALPAIGRFLDERPLDVPAHVLVTVPDDAARQELALRDGDTVTWVLAEPGDAAALESAVRALPVPAGEGYVWAAAESRALLPVRRYLQRERKLSKDRVNITGYWHREEPAAPEAEAEATADSAPAPAGIPSPLPWLVARAALQLGVVDTVADTPGLSAGALAARLGVPGPGIAVLLPLLAAYDVVVDADGSGLRLGAAGEELLDDHEREEYTGHEADLLLALAHLAPALRDGTSPWRLASGATLHDTVADDAERYGELVEECEQLVFLLTGLTADPLWEGVKTCLLTGPGSASMAAALDDAGRRLRLRIAEEGAPAEVLRGHVPAPDRIDWTGGPADVAVAAKALAYRTDEEAVRLLTRLAAWTGTAVLVEASRPDGLSPHAAEAALHAFTATGGPLRDSAALAVLAERSGWRVERTVALGWGAEATVLRRA
;
A
#
# COMPACT_ATOMS: atom_id res chain seq x y z
N MET A 1 8.68 10.50 -15.16
CA MET A 1 9.03 10.52 -13.73
C MET A 1 7.74 10.79 -12.98
N ALA A 2 7.26 9.80 -12.23
CA ALA A 2 5.98 9.88 -11.54
C ALA A 2 6.02 11.07 -10.58
N SER A 3 5.15 12.05 -10.81
CA SER A 3 4.86 13.08 -9.80
C SER A 3 4.18 12.37 -8.64
N GLN A 4 4.99 11.86 -7.71
CA GLN A 4 4.52 11.27 -6.47
C GLN A 4 3.57 12.28 -5.81
N ARG A 5 2.35 11.84 -5.48
CA ARG A 5 1.37 12.76 -4.91
C ARG A 5 1.91 13.30 -3.61
N ALA A 6 1.82 14.61 -3.45
CA ALA A 6 2.20 15.26 -2.23
C ALA A 6 1.24 14.83 -1.11
N TYR A 7 1.74 14.13 -0.10
CA TYR A 7 1.00 13.83 1.12
C TYR A 7 1.67 14.50 2.32
N THR A 8 0.93 14.60 3.42
CA THR A 8 1.48 14.97 4.73
C THR A 8 1.38 13.74 5.62
N THR A 9 2.48 13.31 6.22
CA THR A 9 2.49 12.16 7.13
C THR A 9 2.01 12.58 8.52
N HIS A 10 1.36 11.65 9.23
CA HIS A 10 0.88 11.85 10.60
C HIS A 10 1.48 10.77 11.51
N PRO A 11 1.70 11.09 12.79
CA PRO A 11 2.11 10.08 13.75
C PRO A 11 0.99 9.05 13.93
N LEU A 12 1.35 7.77 13.88
CA LEU A 12 0.41 6.68 14.13
C LEU A 12 0.15 6.56 15.64
N VAL A 13 -1.06 6.90 16.05
CA VAL A 13 -1.50 6.87 17.44
C VAL A 13 -2.69 5.92 17.59
N LEU A 14 -2.60 5.00 18.54
CA LEU A 14 -3.67 4.11 18.98
C LEU A 14 -4.61 4.87 19.92
N ARG A 15 -5.80 5.19 19.43
CA ARG A 15 -6.81 5.97 20.16
C ARG A 15 -7.97 5.09 20.59
N ARG A 16 -8.38 5.25 21.84
CA ARG A 16 -9.59 4.71 22.42
C ARG A 16 -10.68 5.78 22.40
N VAL A 17 -11.80 5.44 21.81
CA VAL A 17 -13.00 6.28 21.80
C VAL A 17 -14.20 5.48 22.29
N ALA A 18 -15.23 6.19 22.70
CA ALA A 18 -16.50 5.62 23.09
C ALA A 18 -17.63 6.19 22.24
N VAL A 19 -18.63 5.36 21.96
CA VAL A 19 -19.86 5.78 21.29
C VAL A 19 -20.57 6.83 22.16
N ARG A 20 -20.76 8.01 21.61
CA ARG A 20 -21.53 9.11 22.22
C ARG A 20 -23.00 9.03 21.87
N ARG A 21 -23.28 8.69 20.62
CA ARG A 21 -24.63 8.48 20.08
C ARG A 21 -24.54 7.71 18.78
N VAL A 22 -25.68 7.15 18.37
CA VAL A 22 -25.82 6.51 17.07
C VAL A 22 -27.04 7.05 16.36
N GLU A 23 -26.88 7.34 15.07
CA GLU A 23 -27.87 7.98 14.22
C GLU A 23 -28.13 7.11 12.99
N GLU A 24 -29.39 6.90 12.63
CA GLU A 24 -29.77 6.31 11.34
C GLU A 24 -29.83 7.45 10.31
N VAL A 25 -28.82 7.56 9.44
CA VAL A 25 -28.73 8.61 8.41
C VAL A 25 -29.72 8.30 7.28
N THR A 26 -29.74 7.04 6.88
CA THR A 26 -30.72 6.42 5.99
C THR A 26 -30.97 5.01 6.48
N PRO A 27 -31.98 4.27 5.96
CA PRO A 27 -32.13 2.85 6.25
C PRO A 27 -30.91 1.98 5.90
N ARG A 28 -29.96 2.51 5.10
CA ARG A 28 -28.76 1.82 4.61
C ARG A 28 -27.46 2.43 5.13
N MET A 29 -27.53 3.45 5.98
CA MET A 29 -26.34 4.14 6.50
C MET A 29 -26.56 4.51 7.95
N ARG A 30 -25.70 3.97 8.81
CA ARG A 30 -25.69 4.23 10.25
C ARG A 30 -24.47 5.05 10.62
N ARG A 31 -24.67 6.19 11.27
CA ARG A 31 -23.61 7.06 11.76
C ARG A 31 -23.36 6.81 13.24
N VAL A 32 -22.14 6.45 13.58
CA VAL A 32 -21.67 6.35 14.96
C VAL A 32 -20.84 7.57 15.28
N VAL A 33 -21.29 8.33 16.28
CA VAL A 33 -20.53 9.48 16.77
C VAL A 33 -19.70 9.05 17.96
N LEU A 34 -18.40 9.24 17.84
CA LEU A 34 -17.38 8.77 18.76
C LEU A 34 -16.76 9.97 19.47
N GLY A 35 -16.45 9.81 20.75
CA GLY A 35 -15.72 10.81 21.51
C GLY A 35 -14.82 10.17 22.57
N GLY A 36 -13.93 10.95 23.15
CA GLY A 36 -12.99 10.43 24.16
C GLY A 36 -11.84 11.39 24.38
N GLU A 37 -11.17 11.26 25.53
CA GLU A 37 -10.02 12.10 25.87
C GLU A 37 -8.85 11.90 24.90
N ASP A 38 -8.71 10.68 24.36
CA ASP A 38 -7.71 10.34 23.36
C ASP A 38 -7.89 11.07 22.02
N LEU A 39 -8.97 11.81 21.77
CA LEU A 39 -9.07 12.68 20.59
C LEU A 39 -8.29 13.99 20.76
N ALA A 40 -8.12 14.44 22.01
CA ALA A 40 -7.25 15.57 22.32
C ALA A 40 -5.79 15.12 22.41
N ALA A 41 -4.87 16.06 22.70
CA ALA A 41 -3.52 15.68 23.07
C ALA A 41 -3.54 14.98 24.45
N PHE A 42 -2.81 13.87 24.57
CA PHE A 42 -2.78 13.08 25.80
C PHE A 42 -1.40 12.45 26.00
N THR A 43 -1.12 12.02 27.24
CA THR A 43 0.09 11.27 27.58
C THR A 43 -0.30 9.86 28.02
N ARG A 44 0.31 8.83 27.41
CA ARG A 44 0.14 7.43 27.79
C ARG A 44 1.51 6.78 27.91
N ASP A 45 1.75 6.07 29.01
CA ASP A 45 3.01 5.35 29.27
C ASP A 45 4.27 6.23 29.12
N GLY A 46 4.15 7.53 29.46
CA GLY A 46 5.24 8.51 29.34
C GLY A 46 5.51 9.01 27.92
N ILE A 47 4.64 8.68 26.96
CA ILE A 47 4.70 9.14 25.58
C ILE A 47 3.61 10.20 25.37
N ASP A 48 4.01 11.36 24.87
CA ASP A 48 3.09 12.44 24.49
C ASP A 48 2.55 12.19 23.08
N HIS A 49 1.24 12.20 22.95
CA HIS A 49 0.54 12.03 21.69
C HIS A 49 -0.20 13.33 21.31
N PRO A 50 -0.11 13.75 20.04
CA PRO A 50 -0.84 14.92 19.58
C PRO A 50 -2.35 14.65 19.55
N GLY A 51 -3.14 15.72 19.45
CA GLY A 51 -4.56 15.60 19.12
C GLY A 51 -4.78 14.87 17.80
N PHE A 52 -5.93 14.24 17.66
CA PHE A 52 -6.33 13.60 16.40
C PHE A 52 -6.44 14.65 15.30
N ALA A 53 -5.89 14.37 14.13
CA ALA A 53 -6.00 15.23 12.96
C ALA A 53 -6.20 14.36 11.73
N ALA A 54 -7.18 14.72 10.91
CA ALA A 54 -7.42 14.08 9.63
C ALA A 54 -7.78 15.16 8.60
N PRO A 55 -6.85 16.01 8.15
CA PRO A 55 -7.17 17.17 7.31
C PRO A 55 -7.59 16.83 5.87
N GLY A 56 -7.36 15.60 5.39
CA GLY A 56 -7.83 15.15 4.09
C GLY A 56 -9.26 14.62 4.17
N PHE A 57 -10.09 14.94 3.18
CA PHE A 57 -11.49 14.48 3.12
C PHE A 57 -11.59 12.95 2.90
N ASP A 58 -10.57 12.35 2.31
CA ASP A 58 -10.43 10.91 2.04
C ASP A 58 -9.42 10.22 2.97
N ASP A 59 -9.01 10.90 4.05
CA ASP A 59 -8.23 10.28 5.12
C ASP A 59 -8.97 9.06 5.68
N HIS A 60 -8.23 8.03 6.06
CA HIS A 60 -8.80 6.85 6.71
C HIS A 60 -8.10 6.56 8.04
N VAL A 61 -8.90 6.06 8.98
CA VAL A 61 -8.40 5.42 10.20
C VAL A 61 -8.62 3.92 10.10
N LYS A 62 -7.69 3.15 10.67
CA LYS A 62 -7.81 1.71 10.75
C LYS A 62 -8.48 1.32 12.06
N LEU A 63 -9.75 0.92 11.99
CA LEU A 63 -10.51 0.38 13.10
C LEU A 63 -9.94 -0.98 13.50
N ILE A 64 -9.91 -1.24 14.81
CA ILE A 64 -9.47 -2.52 15.38
C ILE A 64 -10.67 -3.18 16.03
N LEU A 65 -10.94 -4.40 15.62
CA LEU A 65 -12.03 -5.25 16.06
C LEU A 65 -11.46 -6.63 16.44
N ALA A 66 -12.23 -7.40 17.20
CA ALA A 66 -11.84 -8.74 17.63
C ALA A 66 -12.97 -9.73 17.35
N ALA A 67 -12.68 -10.80 16.61
CA ALA A 67 -13.69 -11.81 16.24
C ALA A 67 -14.24 -12.56 17.46
N ASP A 68 -13.43 -12.72 18.49
CA ASP A 68 -13.76 -13.38 19.77
C ASP A 68 -14.23 -12.38 20.86
N GLY A 69 -14.23 -11.08 20.55
CA GLY A 69 -14.52 -10.00 21.47
C GLY A 69 -13.38 -9.59 22.40
N ASP A 70 -12.21 -10.25 22.38
CA ASP A 70 -11.05 -9.82 23.18
C ASP A 70 -10.27 -8.71 22.46
N ILE A 71 -10.82 -7.51 22.53
CA ILE A 71 -10.22 -6.32 21.91
C ILE A 71 -8.79 -6.07 22.40
N ARG A 72 -8.45 -6.42 23.66
CA ARG A 72 -7.13 -6.15 24.23
C ARG A 72 -6.06 -7.02 23.59
N ALA A 73 -6.36 -8.30 23.33
CA ALA A 73 -5.47 -9.19 22.58
C ALA A 73 -5.32 -8.77 21.11
N ALA A 74 -6.32 -8.07 20.55
CA ALA A 74 -6.30 -7.57 19.19
C ALA A 74 -5.59 -6.21 19.02
N LEU A 75 -5.24 -5.47 20.08
CA LEU A 75 -4.58 -4.16 19.92
C LEU A 75 -3.13 -4.29 19.42
N PRO A 76 -2.64 -3.37 18.57
CA PRO A 76 -1.21 -3.23 18.30
C PRO A 76 -0.49 -2.64 19.53
N ALA A 77 0.83 -2.72 19.53
CA ALA A 77 1.65 -2.01 20.51
C ALA A 77 1.89 -0.57 20.07
N GLN A 78 1.63 0.40 20.95
CA GLN A 78 2.00 1.80 20.73
C GLN A 78 3.52 1.97 20.91
N LEU A 79 4.19 2.54 19.90
CA LEU A 79 5.58 2.99 19.98
C LEU A 79 5.63 4.51 20.19
N PRO A 80 6.79 5.11 20.59
CA PRO A 80 6.90 6.56 20.76
C PRO A 80 6.51 7.39 19.54
N HIS A 81 6.80 6.88 18.34
CA HIS A 81 6.59 7.60 17.08
C HIS A 81 5.94 6.73 15.99
N GLY A 82 5.21 5.68 16.39
CA GLY A 82 4.61 4.73 15.46
C GLY A 82 3.81 3.66 16.19
N ILE A 83 3.46 2.59 15.49
CA ILE A 83 2.81 1.42 16.05
C ILE A 83 3.48 0.14 15.56
N GLU A 84 3.42 -0.90 16.37
CA GLU A 84 3.82 -2.24 15.97
C GLU A 84 2.61 -3.16 15.93
N TRP A 85 2.37 -3.75 14.75
CA TRP A 85 1.32 -4.74 14.57
C TRP A 85 1.84 -6.11 15.01
N THR A 86 1.63 -6.42 16.28
CA THR A 86 1.95 -7.74 16.83
C THR A 86 1.04 -8.82 16.23
N PRO A 87 1.51 -10.07 16.02
CA PRO A 87 0.64 -11.15 15.59
C PRO A 87 -0.54 -11.35 16.55
N ALA A 88 -1.75 -11.46 15.99
CA ALA A 88 -2.98 -11.65 16.76
C ALA A 88 -4.00 -12.44 15.92
N GLU A 89 -4.34 -13.65 16.35
CA GLU A 89 -5.17 -14.61 15.61
C GLU A 89 -6.58 -14.09 15.30
N HIS A 90 -7.20 -13.38 16.24
CA HIS A 90 -8.59 -12.91 16.13
C HIS A 90 -8.70 -11.41 15.80
N ARG A 91 -7.58 -10.73 15.49
CA ARG A 91 -7.60 -9.32 15.11
C ARG A 91 -8.27 -9.17 13.76
N LEU A 92 -9.27 -8.30 13.70
CA LEU A 92 -9.89 -7.83 12.47
C LEU A 92 -9.64 -6.32 12.34
N THR A 93 -9.31 -5.85 11.14
CA THR A 93 -9.17 -4.41 10.88
C THR A 93 -10.02 -3.97 9.72
N ARG A 94 -10.53 -2.73 9.78
CA ARG A 94 -11.25 -2.09 8.66
C ARG A 94 -10.83 -0.64 8.55
N ASP A 95 -10.56 -0.18 7.33
CA ASP A 95 -10.29 1.23 7.07
C ASP A 95 -11.62 1.98 6.92
N TYR A 96 -11.75 3.10 7.64
CA TYR A 96 -12.94 3.95 7.62
C TYR A 96 -12.53 5.41 7.45
N THR A 97 -13.24 6.11 6.57
CA THR A 97 -13.10 7.56 6.43
C THR A 97 -13.86 8.27 7.54
N PRO A 98 -13.21 9.13 8.34
CA PRO A 98 -13.91 10.05 9.22
C PRO A 98 -14.84 10.94 8.39
N ARG A 99 -16.16 10.82 8.58
CA ARG A 99 -17.16 11.65 7.90
C ARG A 99 -17.10 13.10 8.36
N ARG A 100 -16.80 13.32 9.64
CA ARG A 100 -16.68 14.64 10.27
C ARG A 100 -15.73 14.54 11.44
N VAL A 101 -14.88 15.55 11.60
CA VAL A 101 -13.97 15.69 12.73
C VAL A 101 -14.24 17.04 13.38
N ASP A 102 -14.78 17.05 14.59
CA ASP A 102 -15.12 18.24 15.36
C ASP A 102 -14.39 18.18 16.71
N LEU A 103 -13.15 18.65 16.73
CA LEU A 103 -12.30 18.57 17.92
C LEU A 103 -12.72 19.57 19.01
N ASP A 104 -13.44 20.63 18.67
CA ASP A 104 -14.01 21.56 19.66
C ASP A 104 -15.13 20.88 20.45
N ALA A 105 -15.94 20.05 19.78
CA ALA A 105 -16.91 19.17 20.42
C ALA A 105 -16.28 17.88 20.99
N GLY A 106 -15.05 17.55 20.60
CA GLY A 106 -14.39 16.29 20.94
C GLY A 106 -15.06 15.08 20.29
N GLU A 107 -15.55 15.25 19.05
CA GLU A 107 -16.31 14.24 18.31
C GLU A 107 -15.66 13.88 16.97
N VAL A 108 -15.70 12.59 16.64
CA VAL A 108 -15.42 12.06 15.29
C VAL A 108 -16.62 11.23 14.85
N HIS A 109 -17.09 11.43 13.63
CA HIS A 109 -18.24 10.72 13.07
C HIS A 109 -17.74 9.68 12.08
N LEU A 110 -18.20 8.44 12.22
CA LEU A 110 -17.97 7.36 11.26
C LEU A 110 -19.32 6.86 10.72
N ASP A 111 -19.39 6.70 9.41
CA ASP A 111 -20.59 6.26 8.70
C ASP A 111 -20.37 4.81 8.23
N PHE A 112 -21.32 3.93 8.57
CA PHE A 112 -21.28 2.49 8.29
C PHE A 112 -22.44 2.15 7.37
N VAL A 113 -22.13 1.54 6.21
CA VAL A 113 -23.16 1.03 5.31
C VAL A 113 -23.82 -0.21 5.94
N VAL A 114 -25.14 -0.29 5.82
CA VAL A 114 -25.98 -1.33 6.40
C VAL A 114 -26.54 -2.19 5.26
N HIS A 115 -25.85 -3.27 4.90
CA HIS A 115 -26.26 -4.13 3.79
C HIS A 115 -25.79 -5.59 3.84
N GLY A 116 -25.12 -6.03 4.91
CA GLY A 116 -24.81 -7.44 5.15
C GLY A 116 -23.33 -7.75 5.35
N ASP A 117 -23.11 -8.70 6.27
CA ASP A 117 -21.90 -9.43 6.66
C ASP A 117 -20.56 -8.69 6.56
N GLY A 118 -20.11 -8.18 7.71
CA GLY A 118 -18.75 -7.72 7.92
C GLY A 118 -18.50 -7.40 9.39
N PRO A 119 -17.25 -7.41 9.87
CA PRO A 119 -16.96 -7.20 11.28
C PRO A 119 -17.29 -5.78 11.74
N ALA A 120 -17.04 -4.76 10.90
CA ALA A 120 -17.34 -3.37 11.23
C ALA A 120 -18.84 -3.07 11.18
N GLU A 121 -19.56 -3.62 10.20
CA GLU A 121 -21.02 -3.51 10.17
C GLU A 121 -21.63 -4.23 11.37
N SER A 122 -21.24 -5.47 11.66
CA SER A 122 -21.69 -6.24 12.82
C SER A 122 -21.47 -5.49 14.13
N TRP A 123 -20.29 -4.88 14.28
CA TRP A 123 -19.97 -4.03 15.42
C TRP A 123 -20.90 -2.81 15.47
N SER A 124 -21.05 -2.08 14.36
CA SER A 124 -21.90 -0.88 14.29
C SER A 124 -23.37 -1.20 14.57
N ALA A 125 -23.85 -2.35 14.12
CA ALA A 125 -25.21 -2.86 14.35
C ALA A 125 -25.47 -3.07 15.86
N ALA A 126 -24.47 -3.58 16.59
CA ALA A 126 -24.55 -3.81 18.02
C ALA A 126 -24.25 -2.56 18.87
N ALA A 127 -23.63 -1.53 18.30
CA ALA A 127 -23.12 -0.37 19.01
C ALA A 127 -24.21 0.40 19.77
N ARG A 128 -23.91 0.73 21.02
CA ARG A 128 -24.71 1.54 21.94
C ARG A 128 -23.84 2.60 22.59
N GLU A 129 -24.47 3.66 23.09
CA GLU A 129 -23.79 4.69 23.88
C GLU A 129 -22.94 4.06 25.00
N GLY A 130 -21.67 4.48 25.07
CA GLY A 130 -20.68 3.95 26.01
C GLY A 130 -19.84 2.79 25.48
N ASP A 131 -20.21 2.13 24.37
CA ASP A 131 -19.40 1.06 23.78
C ASP A 131 -18.05 1.62 23.31
N GLU A 132 -16.98 0.86 23.53
CA GLU A 132 -15.62 1.27 23.15
C GLU A 132 -15.29 0.87 21.71
N LEU A 133 -14.49 1.71 21.03
CA LEU A 133 -13.85 1.42 19.76
C LEU A 133 -12.40 1.88 19.81
N TRP A 134 -11.53 1.16 19.11
CA TRP A 134 -10.13 1.52 18.95
C TRP A 134 -9.80 1.72 17.49
N PHE A 135 -8.98 2.73 17.20
CA PHE A 135 -8.46 2.94 15.85
C PHE A 135 -7.02 3.47 15.88
N VAL A 136 -6.34 3.30 14.75
CA VAL A 136 -5.04 3.92 14.47
C VAL A 136 -5.16 4.82 13.26
N GLY A 137 -4.47 5.96 13.30
CA GLY A 137 -4.26 6.84 12.15
C GLY A 137 -4.94 8.20 12.25
N PRO A 138 -5.12 8.90 11.12
CA PRO A 138 -4.66 8.51 9.78
C PRO A 138 -3.13 8.39 9.69
N LYS A 139 -2.61 7.64 8.71
CA LYS A 139 -1.15 7.54 8.46
C LYS A 139 -0.59 8.73 7.69
N SER A 140 -1.41 9.26 6.80
CA SER A 140 -1.11 10.41 5.96
C SER A 140 -2.40 11.03 5.46
N SER A 141 -2.30 12.27 5.00
CA SER A 141 -3.37 12.94 4.24
C SER A 141 -2.88 13.30 2.86
N LEU A 142 -3.70 13.00 1.86
CA LEU A 142 -3.42 13.40 0.49
C LEU A 142 -3.58 14.92 0.33
N ARG A 143 -2.65 15.57 -0.36
CA ARG A 143 -2.84 16.95 -0.81
C ARG A 143 -3.45 16.94 -2.21
N LEU A 144 -4.57 17.64 -2.35
CA LEU A 144 -5.18 17.88 -3.65
C LEU A 144 -4.24 18.75 -4.51
N PRO A 145 -4.16 18.49 -5.82
CA PRO A 145 -3.39 19.35 -6.72
C PRO A 145 -3.90 20.79 -6.74
N GLU A 146 -3.00 21.74 -6.98
CA GLU A 146 -3.36 23.14 -7.22
C GLU A 146 -3.85 23.36 -8.66
N GLY A 147 -4.52 24.51 -8.88
CA GLY A 147 -4.91 24.97 -10.22
C GLY A 147 -5.96 24.10 -10.90
N LEU A 148 -6.90 23.57 -10.13
CA LEU A 148 -8.05 22.82 -10.64
C LEU A 148 -9.17 23.81 -11.01
N ASP A 149 -9.87 23.52 -12.11
CA ASP A 149 -11.07 24.22 -12.56
C ASP A 149 -12.35 23.48 -12.13
N TRP A 150 -12.25 22.18 -11.84
CA TRP A 150 -13.36 21.32 -11.42
C TRP A 150 -12.87 20.06 -10.71
N ILE A 151 -13.77 19.41 -9.97
CA ILE A 151 -13.55 18.09 -9.38
C ILE A 151 -14.73 17.14 -9.68
N GLN A 152 -14.42 15.88 -9.99
CA GLN A 152 -15.39 14.80 -10.04
C GLN A 152 -15.20 13.89 -8.83
N LEU A 153 -16.31 13.61 -8.13
CA LEU A 153 -16.36 12.70 -6.99
C LEU A 153 -17.27 11.53 -7.34
N VAL A 154 -16.69 10.35 -7.51
CA VAL A 154 -17.39 9.16 -8.01
C VAL A 154 -17.38 8.08 -6.94
N GLY A 155 -18.48 7.37 -6.75
CA GLY A 155 -18.43 6.18 -5.92
C GLY A 155 -19.75 5.44 -5.74
N ASP A 156 -19.74 4.47 -4.83
CA ASP A 156 -20.95 3.82 -4.33
C ASP A 156 -21.33 4.32 -2.92
N GLU A 157 -22.27 3.66 -2.26
CA GLU A 157 -22.71 3.98 -0.89
C GLU A 157 -21.54 4.13 0.10
N THR A 158 -20.47 3.35 -0.07
CA THR A 158 -19.31 3.35 0.85
C THR A 158 -18.43 4.60 0.71
N ALA A 159 -18.53 5.33 -0.41
CA ALA A 159 -17.79 6.56 -0.67
C ALA A 159 -18.50 7.82 -0.18
N LEU A 160 -19.79 7.74 0.14
CA LEU A 160 -20.58 8.85 0.67
C LEU A 160 -19.95 9.56 1.88
N PRO A 161 -19.21 8.89 2.79
CA PRO A 161 -18.54 9.57 3.88
C PRO A 161 -17.48 10.57 3.42
N ALA A 162 -16.60 10.16 2.49
CA ALA A 162 -15.58 11.04 1.92
C ALA A 162 -16.21 12.14 1.05
N ILE A 163 -17.18 11.79 0.20
CA ILE A 163 -17.88 12.74 -0.68
C ILE A 163 -18.60 13.80 0.15
N GLY A 164 -19.40 13.38 1.13
CA GLY A 164 -20.13 14.29 2.01
C GLY A 164 -19.19 15.21 2.79
N ARG A 165 -18.06 14.66 3.27
CA ARG A 165 -17.04 15.45 3.94
C ARG A 165 -16.40 16.50 3.03
N PHE A 166 -16.05 16.14 1.80
CA PHE A 166 -15.54 17.10 0.81
C PHE A 166 -16.53 18.25 0.60
N LEU A 167 -17.82 17.93 0.46
CA LEU A 167 -18.86 18.93 0.21
C LEU A 167 -19.16 19.82 1.42
N ASP A 168 -18.91 19.35 2.64
CA ASP A 168 -19.05 20.15 3.86
C ASP A 168 -17.82 21.07 4.07
N GLU A 169 -16.61 20.51 3.96
CA GLU A 169 -15.36 21.22 4.28
C GLU A 169 -14.86 22.11 3.13
N ARG A 170 -15.15 21.70 1.89
CA ARG A 170 -14.85 22.44 0.66
C ARG A 170 -13.39 22.87 0.56
N PRO A 171 -12.46 21.88 0.54
CA PRO A 171 -11.03 22.15 0.46
C PRO A 171 -10.61 22.80 -0.86
N LEU A 172 -11.48 22.73 -1.89
CA LEU A 172 -11.32 23.43 -3.17
C LEU A 172 -12.53 24.34 -3.42
N ASP A 173 -12.26 25.52 -3.97
CA ASP A 173 -13.29 26.47 -4.42
C ASP A 173 -13.58 26.30 -5.92
N VAL A 174 -13.96 25.08 -6.31
CA VAL A 174 -14.27 24.70 -7.69
C VAL A 174 -15.58 23.90 -7.74
N PRO A 175 -16.30 23.90 -8.86
CA PRO A 175 -17.49 23.06 -9.04
C PRO A 175 -17.19 21.57 -8.80
N ALA A 176 -18.03 20.93 -8.00
CA ALA A 176 -18.00 19.50 -7.73
C ALA A 176 -19.09 18.76 -8.53
N HIS A 177 -18.66 17.76 -9.28
CA HIS A 177 -19.53 16.88 -10.05
C HIS A 177 -19.57 15.49 -9.40
N VAL A 178 -20.65 15.23 -8.67
CA VAL A 178 -20.81 14.04 -7.86
C VAL A 178 -21.60 12.99 -8.62
N LEU A 179 -21.12 11.75 -8.60
CA LEU A 179 -21.82 10.58 -9.07
C LEU A 179 -21.79 9.51 -7.98
N VAL A 180 -22.97 9.03 -7.58
CA VAL A 180 -23.09 7.94 -6.62
C VAL A 180 -24.01 6.84 -7.15
N THR A 181 -23.51 5.60 -7.18
CA THR A 181 -24.33 4.41 -7.39
C THR A 181 -24.90 3.92 -6.06
N VAL A 182 -26.19 3.62 -6.06
CA VAL A 182 -26.90 3.11 -4.88
C VAL A 182 -27.90 2.03 -5.31
N PRO A 183 -28.20 1.03 -4.48
CA PRO A 183 -29.13 -0.04 -4.85
C PRO A 183 -30.59 0.43 -4.90
N ASP A 184 -30.96 1.42 -4.09
CA ASP A 184 -32.32 1.95 -4.04
C ASP A 184 -32.36 3.43 -3.64
N ASP A 185 -33.53 4.06 -3.79
CA ASP A 185 -33.72 5.48 -3.47
C ASP A 185 -33.58 5.79 -1.97
N ALA A 186 -33.72 4.80 -1.08
CA ALA A 186 -33.63 5.01 0.36
C ALA A 186 -32.18 5.25 0.81
N ALA A 187 -31.19 4.86 0.01
CA ALA A 187 -29.77 5.15 0.21
C ALA A 187 -29.38 6.62 0.04
N ARG A 188 -30.20 7.41 -0.67
CA ARG A 188 -29.83 8.77 -1.06
C ARG A 188 -29.77 9.69 0.16
N GLN A 189 -28.69 10.45 0.24
CA GLN A 189 -28.45 11.41 1.32
C GLN A 189 -28.59 12.85 0.82
N GLU A 190 -28.99 13.76 1.70
CA GLU A 190 -28.84 15.18 1.43
C GLU A 190 -27.35 15.54 1.45
N LEU A 191 -26.89 16.18 0.37
CA LEU A 191 -25.50 16.61 0.21
C LEU A 191 -25.45 18.15 0.19
N ALA A 192 -24.45 18.72 0.84
CA ALA A 192 -24.27 20.17 0.97
C ALA A 192 -23.74 20.82 -0.32
N LEU A 193 -24.52 20.76 -1.41
CA LEU A 193 -24.18 21.33 -2.71
C LEU A 193 -24.17 22.87 -2.69
N ARG A 194 -23.26 23.47 -3.45
CA ARG A 194 -23.16 24.90 -3.73
C ARG A 194 -23.62 25.19 -5.16
N ASP A 195 -23.82 26.46 -5.48
CA ASP A 195 -24.08 26.90 -6.84
C ASP A 195 -22.96 26.44 -7.79
N GLY A 196 -23.34 25.72 -8.86
CA GLY A 196 -22.41 25.15 -9.83
C GLY A 196 -22.11 23.66 -9.63
N ASP A 197 -22.37 23.11 -8.43
CA ASP A 197 -22.25 21.67 -8.21
C ASP A 197 -23.39 20.88 -8.83
N THR A 198 -23.12 19.60 -9.11
CA THR A 198 -24.13 18.67 -9.60
C THR A 198 -24.03 17.34 -8.87
N VAL A 199 -25.16 16.70 -8.58
CA VAL A 199 -25.21 15.32 -8.10
C VAL A 199 -26.02 14.45 -9.06
N THR A 200 -25.45 13.31 -9.42
CA THR A 200 -26.13 12.26 -10.19
C THR A 200 -26.22 11.01 -9.33
N TRP A 201 -27.44 10.55 -9.06
CA TRP A 201 -27.70 9.28 -8.38
C TRP A 201 -28.08 8.23 -9.41
N VAL A 202 -27.42 7.07 -9.38
CA VAL A 202 -27.68 5.95 -10.28
C VAL A 202 -28.12 4.74 -9.47
N LEU A 203 -29.26 4.17 -9.83
CA LEU A 203 -29.72 2.92 -9.22
C LEU A 203 -28.96 1.74 -9.83
N ALA A 204 -28.19 1.02 -9.02
CA ALA A 204 -27.41 -0.14 -9.44
C ALA A 204 -27.14 -1.08 -8.27
N GLU A 205 -27.04 -2.38 -8.53
CA GLU A 205 -26.65 -3.35 -7.51
C GLU A 205 -25.22 -3.05 -6.98
N PRO A 206 -24.93 -3.36 -5.70
CA PRO A 206 -23.59 -3.17 -5.15
C PRO A 206 -22.53 -3.93 -5.96
N GLY A 207 -21.49 -3.21 -6.39
CA GLY A 207 -20.42 -3.76 -7.23
C GLY A 207 -20.78 -3.95 -8.71
N ASP A 208 -21.86 -3.33 -9.21
CA ASP A 208 -22.17 -3.33 -10.65
C ASP A 208 -21.20 -2.42 -11.43
N ALA A 209 -20.14 -3.06 -11.95
CA ALA A 209 -19.09 -2.42 -12.74
C ALA A 209 -19.63 -1.72 -14.01
N ALA A 210 -20.60 -2.33 -14.69
CA ALA A 210 -21.12 -1.82 -15.97
C ALA A 210 -21.99 -0.59 -15.75
N ALA A 211 -22.81 -0.58 -14.69
CA ALA A 211 -23.61 0.57 -14.32
C ALA A 211 -22.71 1.76 -13.91
N LEU A 212 -21.68 1.51 -13.08
CA LEU A 212 -20.74 2.56 -12.66
C LEU A 212 -19.96 3.12 -13.85
N GLU A 213 -19.40 2.27 -14.72
CA GLU A 213 -18.69 2.72 -15.92
C GLU A 213 -19.59 3.57 -16.84
N SER A 214 -20.79 3.07 -17.15
CA SER A 214 -21.75 3.79 -18.01
C SER A 214 -22.09 5.16 -17.45
N ALA A 215 -22.30 5.24 -16.14
CA ALA A 215 -22.62 6.48 -15.45
C ALA A 215 -21.44 7.47 -15.46
N VAL A 216 -20.21 7.01 -15.21
CA VAL A 216 -18.99 7.84 -15.30
C VAL A 216 -18.78 8.36 -16.72
N ARG A 217 -19.06 7.55 -17.74
CA ARG A 217 -18.98 7.98 -19.15
C ARG A 217 -20.03 9.01 -19.52
N ALA A 218 -21.19 8.96 -18.89
CA ALA A 218 -22.29 9.92 -19.08
C ALA A 218 -22.11 11.24 -18.31
N LEU A 219 -21.22 11.29 -17.31
CA LEU A 219 -20.92 12.52 -16.59
C LEU A 219 -20.37 13.60 -17.53
N PRO A 220 -20.85 14.85 -17.41
CA PRO A 220 -20.25 15.97 -18.11
C PRO A 220 -18.76 16.07 -17.79
N VAL A 221 -17.94 16.30 -18.83
CA VAL A 221 -16.54 16.65 -18.66
C VAL A 221 -16.44 18.17 -18.81
N PRO A 222 -16.26 18.91 -17.71
CA PRO A 222 -16.10 20.36 -17.80
C PRO A 222 -14.81 20.71 -18.52
N ALA A 223 -14.76 21.91 -19.10
CA ALA A 223 -13.52 22.42 -19.68
C ALA A 223 -12.51 22.79 -18.57
N GLY A 224 -11.23 22.73 -18.89
CA GLY A 224 -10.14 23.09 -17.97
C GLY A 224 -9.49 21.90 -17.28
N GLU A 225 -8.65 22.20 -16.28
CA GLU A 225 -7.88 21.23 -15.51
C GLU A 225 -8.76 20.57 -14.43
N GLY A 226 -8.90 19.26 -14.50
CA GLY A 226 -9.77 18.50 -13.60
C GLY A 226 -9.05 17.56 -12.66
N TYR A 227 -9.74 17.21 -11.57
CA TYR A 227 -9.36 16.11 -10.70
C TYR A 227 -10.50 15.12 -10.59
N VAL A 228 -10.20 13.83 -10.67
CA VAL A 228 -11.18 12.76 -10.42
C VAL A 228 -10.78 12.00 -9.19
N TRP A 229 -11.68 11.93 -8.22
CA TRP A 229 -11.58 11.04 -7.07
C TRP A 229 -12.69 9.99 -7.18
N ALA A 230 -12.33 8.71 -7.06
CA ALA A 230 -13.28 7.61 -7.11
C ALA A 230 -13.03 6.58 -6.01
N ALA A 231 -14.09 6.16 -5.33
CA ALA A 231 -14.04 5.05 -4.40
C ALA A 231 -15.31 4.20 -4.48
N ALA A 232 -15.18 2.88 -4.57
CA ALA A 232 -16.30 1.95 -4.63
C ALA A 232 -15.77 0.53 -4.40
N GLU A 233 -16.56 -0.48 -4.75
CA GLU A 233 -16.09 -1.86 -4.90
C GLU A 233 -14.88 -1.94 -5.85
N SER A 234 -13.84 -2.66 -5.44
CA SER A 234 -12.54 -2.71 -6.13
C SER A 234 -12.64 -3.11 -7.60
N ARG A 235 -13.41 -4.16 -7.94
CA ARG A 235 -13.57 -4.64 -9.32
C ARG A 235 -14.43 -3.71 -10.17
N ALA A 236 -15.45 -3.08 -9.58
CA ALA A 236 -16.29 -2.11 -10.26
C ALA A 236 -15.52 -0.87 -10.73
N LEU A 237 -14.41 -0.54 -10.06
CA LEU A 237 -13.54 0.59 -10.43
C LEU A 237 -12.55 0.28 -11.56
N LEU A 238 -12.31 -0.99 -11.91
CA LEU A 238 -11.37 -1.35 -12.97
C LEU A 238 -11.73 -0.73 -14.35
N PRO A 239 -12.97 -0.86 -14.87
CA PRO A 239 -13.34 -0.21 -16.12
C PRO A 239 -13.31 1.33 -16.02
N VAL A 240 -13.60 1.90 -14.84
CA VAL A 240 -13.50 3.35 -14.58
C VAL A 240 -12.05 3.82 -14.69
N ARG A 241 -11.12 3.10 -14.07
CA ARG A 241 -9.67 3.37 -14.15
C ARG A 241 -9.18 3.36 -15.58
N ARG A 242 -9.53 2.31 -16.34
CA ARG A 242 -9.19 2.19 -17.77
C ARG A 242 -9.70 3.38 -18.57
N TYR A 243 -10.95 3.76 -18.41
CA TYR A 243 -11.54 4.89 -19.12
C TYR A 243 -10.83 6.21 -18.78
N LEU A 244 -10.58 6.49 -17.51
CA LEU A 244 -9.96 7.76 -17.08
C LEU A 244 -8.49 7.86 -17.51
N GLN A 245 -7.74 6.77 -17.43
CA GLN A 245 -6.30 6.79 -17.71
C GLN A 245 -5.96 6.54 -19.20
N ARG A 246 -6.64 5.61 -19.88
CA ARG A 246 -6.32 5.26 -21.28
C ARG A 246 -7.11 6.08 -22.30
N GLU A 247 -8.41 6.26 -22.08
CA GLU A 247 -9.27 6.96 -23.03
C GLU A 247 -9.29 8.47 -22.81
N ARG A 248 -9.47 8.90 -21.56
CA ARG A 248 -9.43 10.33 -21.18
C ARG A 248 -8.01 10.86 -21.00
N LYS A 249 -7.02 9.97 -20.88
CA LYS A 249 -5.58 10.32 -20.77
C LYS A 249 -5.29 11.29 -19.63
N LEU A 250 -6.04 11.20 -18.54
CA LEU A 250 -5.74 11.95 -17.33
C LEU A 250 -4.44 11.42 -16.73
N SER A 251 -3.57 12.34 -16.30
CA SER A 251 -2.31 11.98 -15.67
C SER A 251 -2.54 11.39 -14.26
N LYS A 252 -1.59 10.57 -13.78
CA LYS A 252 -1.71 9.86 -12.48
C LYS A 252 -1.89 10.81 -11.28
N ASP A 253 -1.37 12.03 -11.36
CA ASP A 253 -1.54 13.09 -10.36
C ASP A 253 -2.93 13.75 -10.39
N ARG A 254 -3.75 13.47 -11.41
CA ARG A 254 -5.12 14.02 -11.59
C ARG A 254 -6.25 13.03 -11.32
N VAL A 255 -5.94 11.76 -10.98
CA VAL A 255 -6.95 10.71 -10.80
C VAL A 255 -6.66 9.82 -9.60
N ASN A 256 -7.38 9.96 -8.49
CA ASN A 256 -7.32 9.03 -7.36
C ASN A 256 -8.46 7.99 -7.42
N ILE A 257 -8.12 6.70 -7.43
CA ILE A 257 -9.09 5.61 -7.46
C ILE A 257 -8.70 4.60 -6.40
N THR A 258 -9.59 4.36 -5.43
CA THR A 258 -9.33 3.48 -4.29
C THR A 258 -10.49 2.51 -4.10
N GLY A 259 -10.22 1.20 -4.14
CA GLY A 259 -11.20 0.19 -3.76
C GLY A 259 -11.46 0.23 -2.26
N TYR A 260 -12.70 0.49 -1.84
CA TYR A 260 -13.09 0.57 -0.43
C TYR A 260 -13.52 -0.77 0.14
N TRP A 261 -14.01 -1.66 -0.71
CA TRP A 261 -14.43 -2.99 -0.35
C TRP A 261 -14.30 -3.93 -1.55
N HIS A 262 -14.31 -5.22 -1.28
CA HIS A 262 -14.26 -6.26 -2.30
C HIS A 262 -15.45 -7.17 -2.12
N ARG A 263 -16.13 -7.48 -3.22
CA ARG A 263 -17.21 -8.47 -3.19
C ARG A 263 -16.60 -9.86 -3.25
N GLU A 264 -16.73 -10.63 -2.17
CA GLU A 264 -16.36 -12.04 -2.20
C GLU A 264 -17.27 -12.79 -3.18
N GLU A 265 -16.68 -13.44 -4.18
CA GLU A 265 -17.42 -14.40 -5.00
C GLU A 265 -17.64 -15.67 -4.19
N PRO A 266 -18.87 -16.24 -4.18
CA PRO A 266 -19.06 -17.55 -3.59
C PRO A 266 -18.13 -18.53 -4.32
N ALA A 267 -17.28 -19.23 -3.56
CA ALA A 267 -16.47 -20.31 -4.08
C ALA A 267 -17.37 -21.23 -4.94
N ALA A 268 -16.87 -21.63 -6.12
CA ALA A 268 -17.58 -22.59 -6.97
C ALA A 268 -18.07 -23.74 -6.09
N PRO A 269 -19.34 -24.17 -6.19
CA PRO A 269 -19.91 -25.12 -5.26
C PRO A 269 -19.04 -26.37 -5.24
N GLU A 270 -18.33 -26.59 -4.13
CA GLU A 270 -17.80 -27.89 -3.81
C GLU A 270 -18.98 -28.85 -3.86
N ALA A 271 -18.90 -29.85 -4.73
CA ALA A 271 -19.96 -30.83 -4.90
C ALA A 271 -20.42 -31.32 -3.53
N GLU A 272 -21.70 -31.07 -3.20
CA GLU A 272 -22.33 -31.31 -1.91
C GLU A 272 -21.88 -32.66 -1.31
N ALA A 273 -20.93 -32.62 -0.39
CA ALA A 273 -20.73 -33.68 0.58
C ALA A 273 -21.64 -33.34 1.76
N GLU A 274 -22.63 -34.19 2.02
CA GLU A 274 -23.56 -34.06 3.15
C GLU A 274 -22.84 -33.65 4.44
N ALA A 275 -23.07 -32.41 4.85
CA ALA A 275 -22.48 -31.84 6.05
C ALA A 275 -23.00 -32.58 7.30
N THR A 276 -22.12 -33.37 7.92
CA THR A 276 -22.27 -33.77 9.32
C THR A 276 -21.59 -32.69 10.17
N ALA A 277 -22.30 -32.22 11.20
CA ALA A 277 -21.96 -31.02 11.99
C ALA A 277 -20.73 -31.17 12.92
N ASP A 278 -19.70 -31.90 12.52
CA ASP A 278 -18.49 -32.12 13.35
C ASP A 278 -17.18 -32.23 12.52
N SER A 279 -17.18 -31.83 11.24
CA SER A 279 -15.96 -31.82 10.44
C SER A 279 -15.30 -30.44 10.44
N ALA A 280 -14.09 -30.35 10.99
CA ALA A 280 -13.16 -29.26 10.69
C ALA A 280 -13.05 -29.08 9.17
N PRO A 281 -12.84 -27.84 8.65
CA PRO A 281 -12.65 -27.62 7.23
C PRO A 281 -11.54 -28.55 6.72
N ALA A 282 -11.78 -29.21 5.59
CA ALA A 282 -10.77 -30.05 4.96
C ALA A 282 -9.50 -29.19 4.73
N PRO A 283 -8.30 -29.73 4.97
CA PRO A 283 -7.08 -28.95 4.72
C PRO A 283 -7.07 -28.56 3.25
N ALA A 284 -7.02 -27.25 2.98
CA ALA A 284 -6.88 -26.73 1.64
C ALA A 284 -5.66 -27.40 0.99
N GLY A 285 -5.84 -27.94 -0.23
CA GLY A 285 -4.72 -28.52 -0.97
C GLY A 285 -3.63 -27.47 -1.20
N ILE A 286 -2.38 -27.91 -1.37
CA ILE A 286 -1.29 -27.01 -1.76
C ILE A 286 -1.66 -26.39 -3.12
N PRO A 287 -1.76 -25.05 -3.24
CA PRO A 287 -2.16 -24.42 -4.49
C PRO A 287 -1.13 -24.68 -5.61
N SER A 288 -1.63 -24.86 -6.84
CA SER A 288 -0.77 -25.00 -8.01
C SER A 288 -0.14 -23.64 -8.38
N PRO A 289 1.15 -23.57 -8.73
CA PRO A 289 1.77 -22.33 -9.21
C PRO A 289 1.39 -21.99 -10.67
N LEU A 290 0.66 -22.87 -11.34
CA LEU A 290 0.34 -22.72 -12.76
C LEU A 290 -0.47 -21.45 -13.09
N PRO A 291 -1.50 -21.04 -12.33
CA PRO A 291 -2.23 -19.80 -12.60
C PRO A 291 -1.31 -18.58 -12.61
N TRP A 292 -0.42 -18.48 -11.62
CA TRP A 292 0.54 -17.39 -11.52
C TRP A 292 1.50 -17.35 -12.72
N LEU A 293 2.05 -18.51 -13.11
CA LEU A 293 2.94 -18.60 -14.28
C LEU A 293 2.23 -18.23 -15.60
N VAL A 294 0.94 -18.56 -15.73
CA VAL A 294 0.12 -18.22 -16.89
C VAL A 294 -0.19 -16.72 -16.94
N ALA A 295 -0.55 -16.11 -15.81
CA ALA A 295 -0.75 -14.67 -15.70
C ALA A 295 0.54 -13.90 -16.05
N ARG A 296 1.69 -14.29 -15.48
CA ARG A 296 3.00 -13.73 -15.83
C ARG A 296 3.28 -13.83 -17.33
N ALA A 297 3.05 -14.99 -17.95
CA ALA A 297 3.27 -15.16 -19.38
C ALA A 297 2.37 -14.24 -20.23
N ALA A 298 1.11 -14.04 -19.84
CA ALA A 298 0.21 -13.13 -20.52
C ALA A 298 0.67 -11.67 -20.45
N LEU A 299 1.16 -11.23 -19.28
CA LEU A 299 1.72 -9.89 -19.11
C LEU A 299 2.99 -9.69 -19.94
N GLN A 300 3.94 -10.62 -19.86
CA GLN A 300 5.20 -10.54 -20.61
C GLN A 300 4.99 -10.55 -22.14
N LEU A 301 3.97 -11.27 -22.61
CA LEU A 301 3.61 -11.29 -24.03
C LEU A 301 2.80 -10.05 -24.45
N GLY A 302 2.32 -9.23 -23.53
CA GLY A 302 1.45 -8.08 -23.82
C GLY A 302 0.01 -8.48 -24.20
N VAL A 303 -0.45 -9.67 -23.80
CA VAL A 303 -1.81 -10.15 -24.05
C VAL A 303 -2.83 -9.21 -23.42
N VAL A 304 -2.64 -8.89 -22.14
CA VAL A 304 -3.56 -8.07 -21.35
C VAL A 304 -3.76 -6.70 -22.01
N ASP A 305 -2.65 -6.00 -22.30
CA ASP A 305 -2.69 -4.68 -22.95
C ASP A 305 -3.30 -4.74 -24.35
N THR A 306 -2.96 -5.75 -25.15
CA THR A 306 -3.46 -5.86 -26.53
C THR A 306 -4.96 -6.13 -26.58
N VAL A 307 -5.48 -6.94 -25.65
CA VAL A 307 -6.91 -7.23 -25.54
C VAL A 307 -7.66 -6.01 -24.99
N ALA A 308 -7.09 -5.29 -24.01
CA ALA A 308 -7.66 -4.05 -23.51
C ALA A 308 -7.76 -2.96 -24.59
N ASP A 309 -6.72 -2.80 -25.40
CA ASP A 309 -6.66 -1.76 -26.44
C ASP A 309 -7.50 -2.11 -27.68
N THR A 310 -7.83 -3.38 -27.89
CA THR A 310 -8.71 -3.80 -28.97
C THR A 310 -9.55 -5.00 -28.55
N PRO A 311 -10.65 -4.76 -27.83
CA PRO A 311 -11.59 -5.82 -27.52
C PRO A 311 -12.24 -6.36 -28.79
N GLY A 312 -12.59 -7.65 -28.78
CA GLY A 312 -13.18 -8.36 -29.92
C GLY A 312 -12.17 -8.97 -30.90
N LEU A 313 -10.88 -9.06 -30.54
CA LEU A 313 -9.89 -9.74 -31.36
C LEU A 313 -10.17 -11.25 -31.45
N SER A 314 -10.00 -11.83 -32.64
CA SER A 314 -9.90 -13.28 -32.74
C SER A 314 -8.54 -13.76 -32.20
N ALA A 315 -8.47 -15.02 -31.77
CA ALA A 315 -7.21 -15.64 -31.32
C ALA A 315 -6.07 -15.50 -32.35
N GLY A 316 -6.38 -15.64 -33.64
CA GLY A 316 -5.40 -15.47 -34.72
C GLY A 316 -4.94 -14.01 -34.89
N ALA A 317 -5.85 -13.04 -34.72
CA ALA A 317 -5.51 -11.63 -34.79
C ALA A 317 -4.67 -11.19 -33.58
N LEU A 318 -4.97 -11.71 -32.38
CA LEU A 318 -4.13 -11.52 -31.19
C LEU A 318 -2.72 -12.06 -31.44
N ALA A 319 -2.59 -13.32 -31.88
CA ALA A 319 -1.30 -13.94 -32.18
C ALA A 319 -0.48 -13.12 -33.19
N ALA A 320 -1.12 -12.64 -34.27
CA ALA A 320 -0.47 -11.81 -35.27
C ALA A 320 0.04 -10.47 -34.70
N ARG A 321 -0.70 -9.83 -33.79
CA ARG A 321 -0.30 -8.57 -33.15
C ARG A 321 0.83 -8.73 -32.17
N LEU A 322 0.81 -9.81 -31.39
CA LEU A 322 1.86 -10.13 -30.42
C LEU A 322 3.13 -10.69 -31.08
N GLY A 323 3.08 -11.01 -32.37
CA GLY A 323 4.19 -11.69 -33.06
C GLY A 323 4.41 -13.13 -32.58
N VAL A 324 3.40 -13.76 -31.97
CA VAL A 324 3.47 -15.12 -31.43
C VAL A 324 2.88 -16.11 -32.44
N PRO A 325 3.49 -17.29 -32.67
CA PRO A 325 2.89 -18.31 -33.52
C PRO A 325 1.49 -18.71 -33.03
N GLY A 326 0.53 -18.83 -33.96
CA GLY A 326 -0.85 -19.21 -33.66
C GLY A 326 -0.98 -20.45 -32.75
N PRO A 327 -0.22 -21.55 -32.98
CA PRO A 327 -0.23 -22.70 -32.08
C PRO A 327 0.20 -22.39 -30.63
N GLY A 328 1.10 -21.43 -30.43
CA GLY A 328 1.55 -21.02 -29.08
C GLY A 328 0.45 -20.31 -28.30
N ILE A 329 -0.21 -19.33 -28.93
CA ILE A 329 -1.36 -18.63 -28.33
C ILE A 329 -2.54 -19.58 -28.09
N ALA A 330 -2.77 -20.54 -28.99
CA ALA A 330 -3.85 -21.52 -28.86
C ALA A 330 -3.71 -22.43 -27.62
N VAL A 331 -2.48 -22.65 -27.12
CA VAL A 331 -2.24 -23.41 -25.87
C VAL A 331 -2.54 -22.54 -24.64
N LEU A 332 -2.24 -21.24 -24.71
CA LEU A 332 -2.36 -20.33 -23.58
C LEU A 332 -3.79 -19.84 -23.34
N LEU A 333 -4.56 -19.58 -24.41
CA LEU A 333 -5.90 -18.99 -24.32
C LEU A 333 -6.89 -19.77 -23.44
N PRO A 334 -6.99 -21.11 -23.51
CA PRO A 334 -7.89 -21.86 -22.63
C PRO A 334 -7.56 -21.71 -21.14
N LEU A 335 -6.27 -21.59 -20.80
CA LEU A 335 -5.84 -21.36 -19.42
C LEU A 335 -6.14 -19.94 -18.97
N LEU A 336 -5.87 -18.95 -19.83
CA LEU A 336 -6.25 -17.56 -19.54
C LEU A 336 -7.75 -17.39 -19.36
N ALA A 337 -8.56 -18.12 -20.11
CA ALA A 337 -10.01 -18.14 -19.92
C ALA A 337 -10.42 -18.86 -18.62
N ALA A 338 -9.77 -19.96 -18.27
CA ALA A 338 -10.03 -20.67 -17.02
C ALA A 338 -9.66 -19.84 -15.77
N TYR A 339 -8.72 -18.92 -15.89
CA TYR A 339 -8.29 -18.01 -14.82
C TYR A 339 -8.88 -16.59 -14.95
N ASP A 340 -9.90 -16.42 -15.80
CA ASP A 340 -10.62 -15.16 -16.00
C ASP A 340 -9.71 -13.97 -16.40
N VAL A 341 -8.58 -14.24 -17.05
CA VAL A 341 -7.71 -13.20 -17.62
C VAL A 341 -8.27 -12.70 -18.94
N VAL A 342 -8.80 -13.61 -19.77
CA VAL A 342 -9.49 -13.26 -21.03
C VAL A 342 -10.77 -14.06 -21.17
N VAL A 343 -11.80 -13.46 -21.76
CA VAL A 343 -13.10 -14.12 -22.00
C VAL A 343 -13.53 -13.97 -23.46
N ASP A 344 -14.24 -14.98 -23.96
CA ASP A 344 -14.95 -14.95 -25.25
C ASP A 344 -16.31 -15.63 -25.10
N ALA A 345 -17.12 -15.11 -24.15
CA ALA A 345 -18.37 -15.74 -23.75
C ALA A 345 -19.40 -15.83 -24.89
N ASP A 346 -19.40 -14.85 -25.81
CA ASP A 346 -20.43 -14.71 -26.84
C ASP A 346 -19.93 -15.06 -28.26
N GLY A 347 -18.68 -15.53 -28.40
CA GLY A 347 -18.03 -15.73 -29.71
C GLY A 347 -17.84 -14.44 -30.50
N SER A 348 -17.89 -13.29 -29.82
CA SER A 348 -17.72 -11.96 -30.41
C SER A 348 -16.26 -11.48 -30.43
N GLY A 349 -15.35 -12.34 -29.94
CA GLY A 349 -13.92 -12.08 -29.85
C GLY A 349 -13.48 -11.76 -28.42
N LEU A 350 -12.17 -11.84 -28.20
CA LEU A 350 -11.53 -11.77 -26.89
C LEU A 350 -11.76 -10.41 -26.21
N ARG A 351 -12.10 -10.46 -24.92
CA ARG A 351 -12.13 -9.34 -23.98
C ARG A 351 -11.35 -9.72 -22.72
N LEU A 352 -11.04 -8.75 -21.86
CA LEU A 352 -10.50 -9.08 -20.55
C LEU A 352 -11.62 -9.64 -19.66
N GLY A 353 -11.28 -10.66 -18.87
CA GLY A 353 -12.09 -11.07 -17.72
C GLY A 353 -11.73 -10.22 -16.49
N ALA A 354 -12.32 -10.50 -15.33
CA ALA A 354 -12.12 -9.69 -14.14
C ALA A 354 -10.65 -9.70 -13.68
N ALA A 355 -10.01 -10.88 -13.63
CA ALA A 355 -8.59 -10.98 -13.30
C ALA A 355 -7.71 -10.24 -14.33
N GLY A 356 -8.09 -10.27 -15.62
CA GLY A 356 -7.37 -9.53 -16.66
C GLY A 356 -7.46 -8.01 -16.50
N GLU A 357 -8.59 -7.49 -16.02
CA GLU A 357 -8.76 -6.07 -15.73
C GLU A 357 -7.98 -5.66 -14.47
N GLU A 358 -7.89 -6.51 -13.45
CA GLU A 358 -7.03 -6.28 -12.27
C GLU A 358 -5.57 -6.15 -12.69
N LEU A 359 -5.12 -7.04 -13.60
CA LEU A 359 -3.80 -7.00 -14.22
C LEU A 359 -3.56 -5.77 -15.13
N LEU A 360 -4.47 -4.81 -15.27
CA LEU A 360 -4.18 -3.50 -15.87
C LEU A 360 -3.57 -2.51 -14.88
N ASP A 361 -3.73 -2.73 -13.59
CA ASP A 361 -3.12 -1.88 -12.57
C ASP A 361 -1.63 -2.20 -12.44
N ASP A 362 -0.78 -1.16 -12.47
CA ASP A 362 0.67 -1.34 -12.45
C ASP A 362 1.13 -2.04 -11.16
N HIS A 363 0.47 -1.77 -10.02
CA HIS A 363 0.84 -2.38 -8.74
C HIS A 363 0.52 -3.88 -8.72
N GLU A 364 -0.64 -4.28 -9.25
CA GLU A 364 -1.01 -5.71 -9.36
C GLU A 364 -0.06 -6.46 -10.32
N ARG A 365 0.47 -5.79 -11.36
CA ARG A 365 1.44 -6.39 -12.29
C ARG A 365 2.80 -6.69 -11.65
N GLU A 366 3.20 -5.93 -10.64
CA GLU A 366 4.50 -6.07 -9.96
C GLU A 366 4.64 -7.48 -9.38
N GLU A 367 3.55 -8.06 -8.84
CA GLU A 367 3.51 -9.43 -8.31
C GLU A 367 3.94 -10.47 -9.36
N TYR A 368 3.66 -10.22 -10.64
CA TYR A 368 3.90 -11.17 -11.71
C TYR A 368 5.12 -10.86 -12.55
N THR A 369 5.57 -9.60 -12.61
CA THR A 369 6.60 -9.17 -13.56
C THR A 369 7.77 -8.42 -12.94
N GLY A 370 7.66 -7.95 -11.70
CA GLY A 370 8.70 -7.17 -11.04
C GLY A 370 9.73 -7.98 -10.26
N HIS A 371 10.50 -7.28 -9.42
CA HIS A 371 11.59 -7.83 -8.61
C HIS A 371 11.17 -9.06 -7.78
N GLU A 372 10.08 -8.95 -7.02
CA GLU A 372 9.60 -10.03 -6.15
C GLU A 372 9.21 -11.27 -6.96
N ALA A 373 8.65 -11.07 -8.15
CA ALA A 373 8.30 -12.15 -9.06
C ALA A 373 9.54 -12.92 -9.55
N ASP A 374 10.65 -12.22 -9.82
CA ASP A 374 11.93 -12.86 -10.17
C ASP A 374 12.54 -13.62 -8.98
N LEU A 375 12.39 -13.11 -7.74
CA LEU A 375 12.75 -13.86 -6.53
C LEU A 375 11.91 -15.14 -6.40
N LEU A 376 10.60 -15.06 -6.61
CA LEU A 376 9.72 -16.24 -6.60
C LEU A 376 10.16 -17.28 -7.63
N LEU A 377 10.51 -16.88 -8.85
CA LEU A 377 11.03 -17.82 -9.86
C LEU A 377 12.34 -18.49 -9.43
N ALA A 378 13.21 -17.78 -8.73
CA ALA A 378 14.46 -18.35 -8.21
C ALA A 378 14.22 -19.48 -7.19
N LEU A 379 13.05 -19.55 -6.55
CA LEU A 379 12.67 -20.64 -5.64
C LEU A 379 12.58 -22.01 -6.32
N ALA A 380 12.60 -22.09 -7.66
CA ALA A 380 12.85 -23.35 -8.36
C ALA A 380 14.17 -24.04 -7.90
N HIS A 381 15.11 -23.26 -7.36
CA HIS A 381 16.38 -23.71 -6.78
C HIS A 381 16.36 -23.81 -5.25
N LEU A 382 15.19 -23.78 -4.59
CA LEU A 382 15.09 -23.81 -3.13
C LEU A 382 15.73 -25.06 -2.50
N ALA A 383 15.44 -26.24 -3.06
CA ALA A 383 15.96 -27.50 -2.52
C ALA A 383 17.50 -27.59 -2.54
N PRO A 384 18.21 -27.32 -3.66
CA PRO A 384 19.67 -27.27 -3.64
C PRO A 384 20.21 -26.12 -2.77
N ALA A 385 19.56 -24.95 -2.77
CA ALA A 385 19.96 -23.82 -1.92
C ALA A 385 19.98 -24.18 -0.44
N LEU A 386 18.92 -24.84 0.06
CA LEU A 386 18.82 -25.29 1.45
C LEU A 386 19.89 -26.33 1.84
N ARG A 387 20.42 -27.10 0.88
CA ARG A 387 21.47 -28.10 1.15
C ARG A 387 22.84 -27.47 1.24
N ASP A 388 23.11 -26.50 0.37
CA ASP A 388 24.45 -25.93 0.20
C ASP A 388 24.63 -24.60 0.96
N GLY A 389 23.56 -24.05 1.54
CA GLY A 389 23.58 -22.77 2.25
C GLY A 389 23.83 -21.56 1.34
N THR A 390 23.52 -21.70 0.04
CA THR A 390 23.58 -20.61 -0.95
C THR A 390 22.19 -20.00 -1.15
N SER A 391 22.11 -18.83 -1.79
CA SER A 391 20.83 -18.25 -2.15
C SER A 391 20.22 -18.90 -3.40
N PRO A 392 18.91 -19.18 -3.42
CA PRO A 392 18.17 -19.56 -4.63
C PRO A 392 18.41 -18.59 -5.79
N TRP A 393 18.44 -17.28 -5.53
CA TRP A 393 18.76 -16.26 -6.53
C TRP A 393 20.10 -16.54 -7.22
N ARG A 394 21.15 -16.76 -6.43
CA ARG A 394 22.50 -16.96 -6.95
C ARG A 394 22.62 -18.24 -7.78
N LEU A 395 21.88 -19.29 -7.42
CA LEU A 395 21.82 -20.51 -8.21
C LEU A 395 21.12 -20.28 -9.56
N ALA A 396 20.10 -19.43 -9.59
CA ALA A 396 19.35 -19.11 -10.80
C ALA A 396 20.11 -18.14 -11.72
N SER A 397 20.70 -17.07 -11.17
CA SER A 397 21.31 -15.97 -11.93
C SER A 397 22.82 -16.09 -12.14
N GLY A 398 23.50 -16.86 -11.29
CA GLY A 398 24.97 -16.96 -11.27
C GLY A 398 25.68 -15.81 -10.53
N ALA A 399 24.95 -14.81 -10.02
CA ALA A 399 25.48 -13.65 -9.30
C ALA A 399 24.72 -13.43 -7.98
N THR A 400 25.27 -12.62 -7.06
CA THR A 400 24.48 -12.20 -5.88
C THR A 400 23.43 -11.18 -6.32
N LEU A 401 22.35 -11.03 -5.53
CA LEU A 401 21.33 -10.02 -5.85
C LEU A 401 21.95 -8.61 -5.86
N HIS A 402 22.85 -8.32 -4.92
CA HIS A 402 23.61 -7.08 -4.91
C HIS A 402 24.35 -6.80 -6.22
N ASP A 403 25.12 -7.76 -6.73
CA ASP A 403 25.87 -7.59 -7.97
C ASP A 403 24.91 -7.34 -9.14
N THR A 404 23.77 -8.04 -9.20
CA THR A 404 22.77 -7.83 -10.25
C THR A 404 22.16 -6.42 -10.20
N VAL A 405 21.68 -5.97 -9.05
CA VAL A 405 21.01 -4.65 -8.94
C VAL A 405 21.99 -3.46 -9.02
N ALA A 406 23.28 -3.70 -8.82
CA ALA A 406 24.30 -2.65 -9.00
C ALA A 406 24.46 -2.21 -10.46
N ASP A 407 24.14 -3.09 -11.41
CA ASP A 407 24.26 -2.86 -12.85
C ASP A 407 22.89 -2.79 -13.57
N ASP A 408 21.78 -2.88 -12.83
CA ASP A 408 20.42 -2.93 -13.36
C ASP A 408 19.54 -1.83 -12.74
N ALA A 409 19.34 -0.76 -13.50
CA ALA A 409 18.58 0.41 -13.06
C ALA A 409 17.08 0.12 -12.87
N GLU A 410 16.51 -0.83 -13.62
CA GLU A 410 15.10 -1.19 -13.50
C GLU A 410 14.88 -1.90 -12.17
N ARG A 411 15.66 -2.94 -11.89
CA ARG A 411 15.57 -3.69 -10.62
C ARG A 411 15.92 -2.85 -9.40
N TYR A 412 16.90 -1.94 -9.51
CA TYR A 412 17.19 -1.03 -8.40
C TYR A 412 16.06 -0.01 -8.21
N GLY A 413 15.38 0.40 -9.28
CA GLY A 413 14.17 1.22 -9.24
C GLY A 413 13.09 0.58 -8.38
N GLU A 414 12.78 -0.69 -8.63
CA GLU A 414 11.80 -1.46 -7.85
C GLU A 414 12.16 -1.51 -6.36
N LEU A 415 13.43 -1.72 -6.00
CA LEU A 415 13.88 -1.66 -4.60
C LEU A 415 13.68 -0.27 -3.96
N VAL A 416 13.83 0.81 -4.74
CA VAL A 416 13.59 2.19 -4.27
C VAL A 416 12.09 2.42 -4.07
N GLU A 417 11.26 1.94 -4.98
CA GLU A 417 9.79 2.04 -4.92
C GLU A 417 9.23 1.28 -3.69
N GLU A 418 9.72 0.07 -3.41
CA GLU A 418 9.42 -0.69 -2.18
C GLU A 418 9.75 0.12 -0.90
N CYS A 419 10.79 0.96 -0.95
CA CYS A 419 11.22 1.76 0.18
C CYS A 419 10.40 3.05 0.38
N GLU A 420 9.49 3.41 -0.52
CA GLU A 420 8.68 4.64 -0.40
C GLU A 420 7.84 4.66 0.88
N GLN A 421 7.37 3.49 1.33
CA GLN A 421 6.59 3.37 2.55
C GLN A 421 7.37 3.71 3.83
N LEU A 422 8.70 3.69 3.80
CA LEU A 422 9.52 4.03 4.98
C LEU A 422 9.22 5.44 5.51
N VAL A 423 8.80 6.37 4.65
CA VAL A 423 8.47 7.74 5.05
C VAL A 423 7.41 7.79 6.18
N PHE A 424 6.52 6.81 6.26
CA PHE A 424 5.50 6.71 7.30
C PHE A 424 6.06 6.26 8.66
N LEU A 425 7.26 5.70 8.67
CA LEU A 425 7.92 5.10 9.84
C LEU A 425 9.11 5.94 10.35
N LEU A 426 9.69 6.77 9.48
CA LEU A 426 10.93 7.50 9.76
C LEU A 426 10.75 8.69 10.71
N THR A 427 9.52 9.04 11.12
CA THR A 427 9.26 10.06 12.15
C THR A 427 10.02 9.75 13.44
N GLY A 428 10.05 8.46 13.85
CA GLY A 428 10.78 8.05 15.04
C GLY A 428 12.29 8.25 14.93
N LEU A 429 12.85 7.99 13.75
CA LEU A 429 14.28 8.21 13.52
C LEU A 429 14.62 9.69 13.43
N THR A 430 13.83 10.51 12.72
CA THR A 430 14.11 11.94 12.50
C THR A 430 13.91 12.80 13.76
N ALA A 431 13.08 12.32 14.69
CA ALA A 431 12.91 12.91 16.03
C ALA A 431 14.01 12.50 17.02
N ASP A 432 14.77 11.42 16.75
CA ASP A 432 15.78 10.91 17.68
C ASP A 432 16.90 11.96 17.98
N PRO A 433 17.38 12.06 19.24
CA PRO A 433 18.46 12.98 19.62
C PRO A 433 19.78 12.79 18.87
N LEU A 434 19.96 11.70 18.09
CA LEU A 434 21.15 11.47 17.28
C LEU A 434 21.46 12.64 16.33
N TRP A 435 20.44 13.39 15.92
CA TRP A 435 20.57 14.52 15.00
C TRP A 435 21.09 15.80 15.66
N GLU A 436 21.20 15.85 16.99
CA GLU A 436 21.73 17.01 17.70
C GLU A 436 23.19 17.29 17.30
N GLY A 437 23.44 18.47 16.73
CA GLY A 437 24.76 18.89 16.29
C GLY A 437 25.27 18.25 14.99
N VAL A 438 24.49 17.35 14.37
CA VAL A 438 24.79 16.77 13.06
C VAL A 438 24.70 17.86 11.99
N LYS A 439 25.70 17.96 11.11
CA LYS A 439 25.74 18.91 9.99
C LYS A 439 25.79 18.22 8.63
N THR A 440 26.37 17.02 8.60
CA THR A 440 26.58 16.22 7.40
C THR A 440 26.03 14.81 7.60
N CYS A 441 25.24 14.34 6.65
CA CYS A 441 24.68 12.98 6.66
C CYS A 441 24.98 12.29 5.33
N LEU A 442 25.56 11.09 5.41
CA LEU A 442 25.78 10.21 4.27
C LEU A 442 24.66 9.16 4.23
N LEU A 443 24.05 8.95 3.07
CA LEU A 443 23.01 7.96 2.83
C LEU A 443 23.53 6.89 1.85
N THR A 444 23.07 5.66 2.03
CA THR A 444 23.33 4.52 1.13
C THR A 444 22.19 3.52 1.21
N GLY A 445 21.97 2.77 0.13
CA GLY A 445 20.86 1.84 -0.03
C GLY A 445 19.63 2.48 -0.69
N PRO A 446 18.68 1.64 -1.15
CA PRO A 446 17.49 2.07 -1.88
C PRO A 446 16.60 3.00 -1.05
N GLY A 447 16.58 2.88 0.28
CA GLY A 447 15.82 3.76 1.16
C GLY A 447 16.39 5.18 1.31
N SER A 448 17.45 5.54 0.57
CA SER A 448 18.07 6.87 0.64
C SER A 448 17.11 8.00 0.23
N ALA A 449 16.24 7.78 -0.76
CA ALA A 449 15.25 8.77 -1.19
C ALA A 449 14.24 9.08 -0.08
N SER A 450 13.63 8.04 0.51
CA SER A 450 12.70 8.17 1.64
C SER A 450 13.35 8.82 2.86
N MET A 451 14.61 8.50 3.16
CA MET A 451 15.35 9.12 4.25
C MET A 451 15.62 10.61 3.99
N ALA A 452 16.00 10.99 2.76
CA ALA A 452 16.23 12.38 2.39
C ALA A 452 14.94 13.20 2.50
N ALA A 453 13.82 12.67 2.02
CA ALA A 453 12.50 13.30 2.15
C ALA A 453 12.10 13.48 3.62
N ALA A 454 12.19 12.41 4.43
CA ALA A 454 11.85 12.47 5.85
C ALA A 454 12.69 13.49 6.64
N LEU A 455 13.97 13.65 6.31
CA LEU A 455 14.83 14.68 6.93
C LEU A 455 14.37 16.09 6.55
N ASP A 456 14.00 16.33 5.29
CA ASP A 456 13.55 17.65 4.84
C ASP A 456 12.20 18.03 5.47
N ASP A 457 11.28 17.08 5.55
CA ASP A 457 9.97 17.20 6.20
C ASP A 457 10.11 17.48 7.70
N ALA A 458 11.06 16.81 8.37
CA ALA A 458 11.41 17.07 9.76
C ALA A 458 12.18 18.40 9.97
N GLY A 459 12.42 19.18 8.92
CA GLY A 459 13.13 20.46 8.98
C GLY A 459 14.64 20.32 9.24
N ARG A 460 15.22 19.12 9.08
CA ARG A 460 16.64 18.85 9.28
C ARG A 460 17.44 19.34 8.07
N ARG A 461 17.88 20.60 8.11
CA ARG A 461 18.69 21.24 7.04
C ARG A 461 20.16 20.80 7.08
N LEU A 462 20.41 19.52 6.83
CA LEU A 462 21.74 18.90 6.79
C LEU A 462 22.35 19.02 5.38
N ARG A 463 23.68 18.96 5.29
CA ARG A 463 24.35 18.69 4.01
C ARG A 463 24.28 17.19 3.76
N LEU A 464 23.51 16.79 2.75
CA LEU A 464 23.31 15.40 2.40
C LEU A 464 24.30 14.94 1.34
N ARG A 465 24.70 13.68 1.48
CA ARG A 465 25.58 12.96 0.58
C ARG A 465 25.00 11.58 0.31
N ILE A 466 25.02 11.10 -0.92
CA ILE A 466 24.59 9.73 -1.27
C ILE A 466 25.80 8.99 -1.83
N ALA A 467 26.13 7.86 -1.20
CA ALA A 467 27.31 7.05 -1.51
C ALA A 467 26.97 5.84 -2.40
N GLU A 468 26.27 6.10 -3.49
CA GLU A 468 25.94 5.13 -4.53
C GLU A 468 26.63 5.51 -5.84
N GLU A 469 26.87 4.51 -6.71
CA GLU A 469 27.53 4.67 -8.02
C GLU A 469 26.72 3.91 -9.09
N GLY A 470 27.01 4.14 -10.37
CA GLY A 470 26.38 3.39 -11.47
C GLY A 470 24.85 3.54 -11.52
N ALA A 471 24.16 2.43 -11.80
CA ALA A 471 22.70 2.37 -11.90
C ALA A 471 21.99 2.86 -10.62
N PRO A 472 22.37 2.43 -9.40
CA PRO A 472 21.83 2.98 -8.15
C PRO A 472 21.82 4.51 -8.05
N ALA A 473 22.92 5.16 -8.43
CA ALA A 473 23.02 6.62 -8.38
C ALA A 473 22.11 7.31 -9.41
N GLU A 474 21.98 6.73 -10.60
CA GLU A 474 21.11 7.25 -11.66
C GLU A 474 19.64 7.16 -11.25
N VAL A 475 19.22 6.03 -10.68
CA VAL A 475 17.85 5.81 -10.20
C VAL A 475 17.52 6.77 -9.05
N LEU A 476 18.38 6.86 -8.03
CA LEU A 476 18.13 7.72 -6.86
C LEU A 476 18.03 9.20 -7.23
N ARG A 477 18.74 9.67 -8.27
CA ARG A 477 18.59 11.06 -8.76
C ARG A 477 17.17 11.38 -9.22
N GLY A 478 16.42 10.38 -9.70
CA GLY A 478 15.02 10.52 -10.10
C GLY A 478 14.04 10.53 -8.93
N HIS A 479 14.43 10.01 -7.76
CA HIS A 479 13.55 9.81 -6.61
C HIS A 479 13.83 10.76 -5.44
N VAL A 480 15.05 11.27 -5.32
CA VAL A 480 15.43 12.18 -4.23
C VAL A 480 14.89 13.60 -4.51
N PRO A 481 14.27 14.28 -3.53
CA PRO A 481 13.86 15.66 -3.69
C PRO A 481 15.07 16.59 -3.87
N ALA A 482 15.02 17.47 -4.87
CA ALA A 482 16.08 18.44 -5.19
C ALA A 482 17.48 17.81 -5.30
N PRO A 483 17.72 16.90 -6.27
CA PRO A 483 18.95 16.11 -6.39
C PRO A 483 20.22 16.96 -6.58
N ASP A 484 20.08 18.20 -7.07
CA ASP A 484 21.18 19.17 -7.23
C ASP A 484 21.77 19.65 -5.89
N ARG A 485 21.04 19.46 -4.78
CA ARG A 485 21.50 19.80 -3.42
C ARG A 485 22.28 18.67 -2.75
N ILE A 486 22.38 17.51 -3.40
CA ILE A 486 23.01 16.30 -2.88
C ILE A 486 24.43 16.16 -3.43
N ASP A 487 25.38 15.82 -2.56
CA ASP A 487 26.71 15.39 -2.96
C ASP A 487 26.69 13.88 -3.30
N TRP A 488 26.93 13.52 -4.56
CA TRP A 488 26.85 12.14 -5.05
C TRP A 488 28.20 11.39 -4.95
N THR A 489 28.94 11.60 -3.86
CA THR A 489 30.26 10.99 -3.65
C THR A 489 30.39 10.37 -2.27
N GLY A 490 31.08 9.24 -2.14
CA GLY A 490 31.43 8.69 -0.83
C GLY A 490 32.43 9.56 -0.05
N GLY A 491 32.41 9.51 1.29
CA GLY A 491 33.42 10.14 2.14
C GLY A 491 32.90 10.66 3.49
N PRO A 492 33.69 11.45 4.23
CA PRO A 492 33.43 11.76 5.63
C PRO A 492 32.08 12.43 5.91
N ALA A 493 31.40 12.01 6.98
CA ALA A 493 30.16 12.59 7.47
C ALA A 493 30.02 12.41 8.99
N ASP A 494 29.21 13.24 9.64
CA ASP A 494 28.94 13.14 11.08
C ASP A 494 28.17 11.84 11.40
N VAL A 495 27.20 11.49 10.54
CA VAL A 495 26.39 10.26 10.61
C VAL A 495 26.25 9.65 9.21
N ALA A 496 26.30 8.33 9.11
CA ALA A 496 25.84 7.59 7.93
C ALA A 496 24.51 6.86 8.21
N VAL A 497 23.60 6.81 7.25
CA VAL A 497 22.39 6.00 7.28
C VAL A 497 22.42 5.01 6.13
N ALA A 498 22.41 3.72 6.45
CA ALA A 498 22.22 2.65 5.50
C ALA A 498 20.75 2.22 5.55
N ALA A 499 19.95 2.69 4.59
CA ALA A 499 18.50 2.48 4.57
C ALA A 499 18.13 1.38 3.58
N LYS A 500 17.66 0.25 4.11
CA LYS A 500 17.35 -1.00 3.38
C LYS A 500 18.52 -1.48 2.53
N ALA A 501 19.74 -1.20 2.98
CA ALA A 501 20.96 -1.49 2.25
C ALA A 501 21.42 -2.94 2.43
N LEU A 502 20.95 -3.65 3.46
CA LEU A 502 21.44 -4.99 3.78
C LEU A 502 20.53 -6.08 3.23
N ALA A 503 19.24 -5.81 3.06
CA ALA A 503 18.23 -6.80 2.68
C ALA A 503 18.56 -7.61 1.40
N TYR A 504 19.27 -7.02 0.44
CA TYR A 504 19.66 -7.64 -0.82
C TYR A 504 21.15 -8.00 -0.92
N ARG A 505 21.88 -7.90 0.20
CA ARG A 505 23.31 -8.22 0.32
C ARG A 505 23.51 -9.49 1.13
N THR A 506 24.44 -10.33 0.71
CA THR A 506 25.00 -11.41 1.54
C THR A 506 25.70 -10.84 2.78
N ASP A 507 25.96 -11.66 3.79
CA ASP A 507 26.64 -11.22 5.01
C ASP A 507 28.03 -10.63 4.73
N GLU A 508 28.79 -11.21 3.80
CA GLU A 508 30.10 -10.69 3.41
C GLU A 508 30.01 -9.34 2.70
N GLU A 509 28.98 -9.12 1.89
CA GLU A 509 28.71 -7.84 1.23
C GLU A 509 28.27 -6.78 2.24
N ALA A 510 27.41 -7.15 3.19
CA ALA A 510 26.99 -6.30 4.30
C ALA A 510 28.21 -5.87 5.14
N VAL A 511 29.08 -6.80 5.54
CA VAL A 511 30.32 -6.49 6.29
C VAL A 511 31.22 -5.55 5.49
N ARG A 512 31.36 -5.73 4.17
CA ARG A 512 32.14 -4.80 3.32
C ARG A 512 31.56 -3.39 3.30
N LEU A 513 30.23 -3.26 3.19
CA LEU A 513 29.56 -1.97 3.26
C LEU A 513 29.80 -1.29 4.62
N LEU A 514 29.55 -2.00 5.72
CA LEU A 514 29.73 -1.46 7.07
C LEU A 514 31.19 -1.08 7.36
N THR A 515 32.15 -1.87 6.89
CA THR A 515 33.58 -1.56 7.00
C THR A 515 33.93 -0.28 6.23
N ARG A 516 33.34 -0.08 5.05
CA ARG A 516 33.52 1.15 4.27
C ARG A 516 32.95 2.36 5.01
N LEU A 517 31.76 2.24 5.59
CA LEU A 517 31.16 3.32 6.39
C LEU A 517 32.03 3.68 7.59
N ALA A 518 32.69 2.70 8.24
CA ALA A 518 33.57 2.94 9.39
C ALA A 518 34.80 3.78 9.04
N ALA A 519 35.20 3.81 7.76
CA ALA A 519 36.28 4.67 7.28
C ALA A 519 35.85 6.15 7.16
N TRP A 520 34.56 6.44 7.12
CA TRP A 520 34.03 7.79 6.87
C TRP A 520 33.35 8.44 8.07
N THR A 521 32.82 7.65 9.00
CA THR A 521 32.08 8.17 10.13
C THR A 521 32.31 7.35 11.40
N GLY A 522 32.09 7.99 12.56
CA GLY A 522 32.07 7.34 13.86
C GLY A 522 30.68 6.83 14.28
N THR A 523 29.64 7.17 13.51
CA THR A 523 28.24 6.83 13.82
C THR A 523 27.52 6.38 12.56
N ALA A 524 26.90 5.21 12.59
CA ALA A 524 26.07 4.71 11.50
C ALA A 524 24.67 4.34 12.02
N VAL A 525 23.66 4.39 11.17
CA VAL A 525 22.30 3.93 11.45
C VAL A 525 21.91 2.93 10.39
N LEU A 526 21.47 1.74 10.80
CA LEU A 526 20.92 0.75 9.89
C LEU A 526 19.40 0.81 9.98
N VAL A 527 18.71 1.14 8.89
CA VAL A 527 17.25 1.10 8.81
C VAL A 527 16.86 -0.17 8.04
N GLU A 528 16.37 -1.18 8.74
CA GLU A 528 16.08 -2.50 8.18
C GLU A 528 14.75 -3.04 8.74
N ALA A 529 14.14 -3.97 8.00
CA ALA A 529 13.06 -4.80 8.52
C ALA A 529 13.69 -5.97 9.29
N SER A 530 13.57 -5.97 10.62
CA SER A 530 14.15 -7.00 11.50
C SER A 530 13.17 -8.14 11.79
N ARG A 531 11.89 -7.93 11.48
CA ARG A 531 10.82 -8.92 11.59
C ARG A 531 9.72 -8.65 10.56
N PRO A 532 8.83 -9.61 10.27
CA PRO A 532 7.67 -9.38 9.41
C PRO A 532 6.67 -8.41 10.06
N ASP A 533 5.95 -7.64 9.24
CA ASP A 533 4.76 -6.88 9.67
C ASP A 533 3.61 -7.87 9.96
N GLY A 534 3.03 -7.81 11.16
CA GLY A 534 1.94 -8.70 11.57
C GLY A 534 0.60 -8.47 10.85
N LEU A 535 0.44 -7.38 10.09
CA LEU A 535 -0.69 -7.23 9.16
C LEU A 535 -0.40 -7.75 7.75
N SER A 536 0.85 -8.02 7.40
CA SER A 536 1.18 -8.47 6.05
C SER A 536 0.65 -9.90 5.81
N PRO A 537 -0.09 -10.15 4.72
CA PRO A 537 -0.50 -11.51 4.37
C PRO A 537 0.72 -12.41 4.04
N HIS A 538 1.86 -11.81 3.67
CA HIS A 538 3.12 -12.48 3.35
C HIS A 538 4.07 -12.59 4.55
N ALA A 539 3.60 -12.31 5.78
CA ALA A 539 4.45 -12.33 6.97
C ALA A 539 5.15 -13.68 7.19
N ALA A 540 4.46 -14.78 6.88
CA ALA A 540 5.01 -16.14 6.97
C ALA A 540 6.08 -16.44 5.89
N GLU A 541 6.01 -15.74 4.76
CA GLU A 541 6.87 -15.94 3.59
C GLU A 541 8.12 -15.04 3.65
N ALA A 542 8.09 -13.94 4.41
CA ALA A 542 9.18 -12.95 4.49
C ALA A 542 10.57 -13.56 4.76
N ALA A 543 10.65 -14.59 5.63
CA ALA A 543 11.90 -15.29 5.90
C ALA A 543 12.42 -16.07 4.67
N LEU A 544 11.52 -16.63 3.88
CA LEU A 544 11.85 -17.32 2.64
C LEU A 544 12.31 -16.33 1.57
N HIS A 545 11.65 -15.17 1.42
CA HIS A 545 12.10 -14.12 0.50
C HIS A 545 13.51 -13.61 0.84
N ALA A 546 13.80 -13.37 2.13
CA ALA A 546 15.14 -12.99 2.58
C ALA A 546 16.20 -14.06 2.26
N PHE A 547 15.85 -15.33 2.46
CA PHE A 547 16.71 -16.47 2.10
C PHE A 547 16.93 -16.57 0.59
N THR A 548 15.89 -16.35 -0.21
CA THR A 548 15.96 -16.31 -1.68
C THR A 548 16.98 -15.31 -2.17
N ALA A 549 16.95 -14.09 -1.61
CA ALA A 549 17.84 -13.00 -2.00
C ALA A 549 19.30 -13.27 -1.57
N THR A 550 19.51 -13.62 -0.30
CA THR A 550 20.84 -13.53 0.33
C THR A 550 21.47 -14.88 0.71
N GLY A 551 20.67 -15.94 0.78
CA GLY A 551 21.07 -17.26 1.29
C GLY A 551 21.16 -17.32 2.81
N GLY A 552 20.85 -16.22 3.50
CA GLY A 552 20.71 -16.16 4.95
C GLY A 552 19.25 -15.93 5.38
N PRO A 553 18.89 -16.21 6.64
CA PRO A 553 17.57 -15.86 7.15
C PRO A 553 17.36 -14.35 7.15
N LEU A 554 16.10 -13.91 7.30
CA LEU A 554 15.78 -12.53 7.64
C LEU A 554 16.62 -12.12 8.87
N ARG A 555 17.31 -10.99 8.78
CA ARG A 555 18.22 -10.54 9.83
C ARG A 555 17.46 -9.81 10.91
N ASP A 556 17.27 -10.47 12.04
CA ASP A 556 16.81 -9.84 13.27
C ASP A 556 17.89 -8.92 13.88
N SER A 557 17.55 -8.23 14.96
CA SER A 557 18.47 -7.31 15.64
C SER A 557 19.75 -7.99 16.12
N ALA A 558 19.69 -9.27 16.50
CA ALA A 558 20.87 -10.03 16.95
C ALA A 558 21.81 -10.34 15.77
N ALA A 559 21.26 -10.76 14.63
CA ALA A 559 22.03 -10.97 13.40
C ALA A 559 22.68 -9.66 12.92
N LEU A 560 21.96 -8.54 12.97
CA LEU A 560 22.51 -7.21 12.66
C LEU A 560 23.67 -6.82 13.58
N ALA A 561 23.55 -7.09 14.89
CA ALA A 561 24.61 -6.84 15.86
C ALA A 561 25.88 -7.66 15.54
N VAL A 562 25.74 -8.93 15.16
CA VAL A 562 26.86 -9.78 14.75
C VAL A 562 27.58 -9.21 13.52
N LEU A 563 26.84 -8.72 12.51
CA LEU A 563 27.45 -8.08 11.34
C LEU A 563 28.16 -6.78 11.68
N ALA A 564 27.57 -5.97 12.58
CA ALA A 564 28.18 -4.74 13.08
C ALA A 564 29.51 -5.04 13.79
N GLU A 565 29.54 -6.01 14.71
CA GLU A 565 30.77 -6.40 15.43
C GLU A 565 31.88 -6.87 14.48
N ARG A 566 31.53 -7.70 13.48
CA ARG A 566 32.46 -8.17 12.45
C ARG A 566 33.09 -7.06 11.61
N SER A 567 32.46 -5.89 11.58
CA SER A 567 32.88 -4.72 10.80
C SER A 567 33.41 -3.56 11.65
N GLY A 568 33.70 -3.80 12.95
CA GLY A 568 34.30 -2.81 13.84
C GLY A 568 33.30 -1.80 14.42
N TRP A 569 32.03 -2.17 14.48
CA TRP A 569 30.97 -1.39 15.09
C TRP A 569 30.48 -2.05 16.38
N ARG A 570 29.94 -1.24 17.30
CA ARG A 570 29.12 -1.68 18.42
C ARG A 570 27.73 -1.11 18.28
N VAL A 571 26.71 -1.91 18.61
CA VAL A 571 25.34 -1.42 18.72
C VAL A 571 25.24 -0.53 19.97
N GLU A 572 24.80 0.71 19.81
CA GLU A 572 24.53 1.63 20.92
C GLU A 572 23.09 1.48 21.42
N ARG A 573 22.13 1.52 20.50
CA ARG A 573 20.69 1.34 20.76
C ARG A 573 19.94 1.03 19.47
N THR A 574 18.69 0.60 19.60
CA THR A 574 17.76 0.42 18.49
C THR A 574 16.51 1.29 18.73
N VAL A 575 16.04 1.95 17.69
CA VAL A 575 14.80 2.73 17.66
C VAL A 575 13.77 1.91 16.90
N ALA A 576 12.69 1.50 17.56
CA ALA A 576 11.58 0.83 16.89
C ALA A 576 10.81 1.85 16.03
N LEU A 577 10.65 1.55 14.73
CA LEU A 577 9.96 2.43 13.80
C LEU A 577 8.51 1.99 13.54
N GLY A 578 8.25 0.68 13.63
CA GLY A 578 6.94 0.07 13.40
C GLY A 578 6.94 -0.82 12.15
N TRP A 579 5.87 -1.61 11.98
CA TRP A 579 5.69 -2.54 10.86
C TRP A 579 6.89 -3.49 10.68
N GLY A 580 7.46 -3.95 11.80
CA GLY A 580 8.67 -4.77 11.81
C GLY A 580 9.98 -4.09 11.40
N ALA A 581 9.96 -2.79 11.11
CA ALA A 581 11.15 -1.99 10.84
C ALA A 581 11.75 -1.35 12.09
N GLU A 582 13.08 -1.25 12.09
CA GLU A 582 13.86 -0.62 13.16
C GLU A 582 15.05 0.17 12.61
N ALA A 583 15.50 1.15 13.39
CA ALA A 583 16.75 1.86 13.16
C ALA A 583 17.79 1.49 14.24
N THR A 584 18.82 0.76 13.85
CA THR A 584 19.90 0.33 14.76
C THR A 584 21.05 1.34 14.69
N VAL A 585 21.29 2.05 15.79
CA VAL A 585 22.35 3.05 15.93
C VAL A 585 23.65 2.36 16.33
N LEU A 586 24.67 2.54 15.51
CA LEU A 586 26.00 1.97 15.65
C LEU A 586 27.02 3.05 16.02
N ARG A 587 27.95 2.71 16.90
CA ARG A 587 29.15 3.50 17.18
C ARG A 587 30.39 2.72 16.78
N ARG A 588 31.39 3.42 16.26
CA ARG A 588 32.67 2.78 15.95
C ARG A 588 33.29 2.25 17.25
N ALA A 589 33.72 0.98 17.20
CA ALA A 589 34.24 0.26 18.35
C ALA A 589 35.52 0.90 18.91
#